data_AF-A0A925DGH3-F1
#
_entry.id   AF-A0A925DGH3-F1
#
_cell.length_a   1.000
_cell.length_b   1.000
_cell.length_c   1.000
_cell.angle_alpha   90.00
_cell.angle_beta   90.00
_cell.angle_gamma   90.00
#
_symmetry.space_group_name_H-M   'P 1'
#
loop_
_entity.id
_entity.type
_entity.pdbx_description
1 polymer ?
#
loop_
_entity_poly.entity_id
_entity_poly.type
_entity_poly.pdbx_seq_one_letter_code
_entity_poly.pdbx_strand_id
1 'polypeptide(L)'
;RFRPNIVLGGVESHDEDRVGAMRIETDDSAAVIEPVKPCGRCPIPNIDPTTANASPAVSDMLQTYRQDPRLKGAITFGMNAIVIEGDGQVLRVGQLVSADWKFE
;
A
#
# COMPACT_ATOMS: atom_id res chain seq x y z
N ARG A 1 5.95 7.00 8.42
CA ARG A 1 5.60 5.76 9.19
C ARG A 1 4.83 4.85 8.23
N PHE A 2 4.66 3.55 8.50
CA PHE A 2 4.21 2.49 7.55
C PHE A 2 5.19 2.09 6.41
N ARG A 3 6.13 2.97 6.04
CA ARG A 3 7.22 2.70 5.08
C ARG A 3 6.74 2.18 3.70
N PRO A 4 5.75 2.83 3.05
CA PRO A 4 5.39 2.48 1.68
C PRO A 4 6.48 2.89 0.69
N ASN A 5 6.53 2.19 -0.45
CA ASN A 5 7.34 2.61 -1.60
C ASN A 5 6.53 3.48 -2.57
N ILE A 6 5.24 3.18 -2.74
CA ILE A 6 4.30 3.89 -3.61
C ILE A 6 3.11 4.34 -2.75
N VAL A 7 2.67 5.58 -2.94
CA VAL A 7 1.47 6.14 -2.31
C VAL A 7 0.56 6.63 -3.43
N LEU A 8 -0.67 6.15 -3.44
CA LEU A 8 -1.68 6.53 -4.42
C LEU A 8 -2.46 7.75 -3.91
N GLY A 9 -2.69 8.73 -4.80
CA GLY A 9 -3.61 9.83 -4.57
C GLY A 9 -4.91 9.63 -5.33
N GLY A 10 -5.96 10.37 -4.97
CA GLY A 10 -7.24 10.33 -5.68
C GLY A 10 -8.08 9.07 -5.45
N VAL A 11 -7.80 8.33 -4.37
CA VAL A 11 -8.54 7.15 -3.94
C VAL A 11 -9.12 7.37 -2.54
N GLU A 12 -10.20 6.66 -2.21
CA GLU A 12 -10.79 6.71 -0.88
C GLU A 12 -9.97 5.89 0.13
N SER A 13 -10.28 6.07 1.41
CA SER A 13 -9.62 5.32 2.48
C SER A 13 -9.78 3.82 2.25
N HIS A 14 -8.64 3.10 2.16
CA HIS A 14 -8.57 1.64 2.02
C HIS A 14 -8.94 1.07 0.66
N ASP A 15 -9.10 1.93 -0.34
CA ASP A 15 -9.32 1.47 -1.71
C ASP A 15 -8.18 0.60 -2.23
N GLU A 16 -6.96 0.77 -1.72
CA GLU A 16 -5.82 -0.05 -2.11
C GLU A 16 -6.03 -1.55 -1.89
N ASP A 17 -6.94 -1.95 -0.99
CA ASP A 17 -7.30 -3.35 -0.77
C ASP A 17 -7.99 -4.01 -1.98
N ARG A 18 -8.54 -3.20 -2.89
CA ARG A 18 -9.36 -3.60 -4.05
C ARG A 18 -8.75 -3.18 -5.38
N VAL A 19 -7.58 -2.54 -5.38
CA VAL A 19 -6.90 -2.14 -6.61
C VAL A 19 -6.33 -3.38 -7.29
N GLY A 20 -6.68 -3.57 -8.57
CA GLY A 20 -6.10 -4.60 -9.42
C GLY A 20 -4.70 -4.26 -9.91
N ALA A 21 -4.28 -4.85 -11.03
CA ALA A 21 -3.00 -4.51 -11.63
C ALA A 21 -2.95 -3.02 -12.00
N MET A 22 -2.01 -2.29 -11.41
CA MET A 22 -1.83 -0.87 -11.66
C MET A 22 -0.94 -0.68 -12.88
N ARG A 23 -1.45 0.01 -13.89
CA ARG A 23 -0.69 0.50 -15.03
C ARG A 23 -0.30 1.95 -14.79
N ILE A 24 1.01 2.20 -14.76
CA ILE A 24 1.60 3.51 -14.48
C ILE A 24 2.28 4.00 -15.75
N GLU A 25 1.88 5.15 -16.27
CA GLU A 25 2.50 5.75 -17.45
C GLU A 25 3.92 6.24 -17.14
N THR A 26 4.89 5.87 -17.97
CA THR A 26 6.29 6.31 -17.86
C THR A 26 6.72 7.07 -19.11
N ASP A 27 7.89 7.71 -19.07
CA ASP A 27 8.36 8.59 -20.16
C ASP A 27 8.45 7.83 -21.51
N ASP A 28 8.88 6.56 -21.48
CA ASP A 28 9.11 5.75 -22.69
C ASP A 28 8.06 4.62 -22.88
N SER A 29 7.29 4.26 -21.84
CA SER A 29 6.38 3.12 -21.87
C SER A 29 5.36 3.12 -20.72
N ALA A 30 5.19 1.98 -20.05
CA ALA A 30 4.42 1.85 -18.82
C ALA A 30 5.06 0.79 -17.90
N ALA A 31 4.87 0.95 -16.60
CA ALA A 31 5.13 -0.10 -15.62
C ALA A 31 3.81 -0.73 -15.16
N VAL A 32 3.81 -2.04 -14.93
CA VAL A 32 2.66 -2.75 -14.37
C VAL A 32 3.04 -3.32 -13.01
N ILE A 33 2.34 -2.88 -11.97
CA ILE A 33 2.59 -3.29 -10.59
C ILE A 33 1.29 -3.85 -10.02
N GLU A 34 1.31 -5.10 -9.56
CA GLU A 34 0.12 -5.76 -9.04
C GLU A 34 0.17 -5.86 -7.51
N PRO A 35 -0.81 -5.28 -6.78
CA PRO A 35 -1.06 -5.58 -5.38
C PRO A 35 -1.45 -7.06 -5.22
N VAL A 36 -0.70 -7.82 -4.42
CA VAL A 36 -0.88 -9.28 -4.29
C VAL A 36 -1.26 -9.73 -2.89
N LYS A 37 -1.01 -8.92 -1.85
CA LYS A 37 -1.30 -9.33 -0.47
C LYS A 37 -1.39 -8.15 0.49
N PRO A 38 -2.37 -8.12 1.41
CA PRO A 38 -2.40 -7.14 2.51
C PRO A 38 -1.12 -7.16 3.34
N CYS A 39 -0.63 -5.97 3.70
CA CYS A 39 0.55 -5.83 4.54
C CYS A 39 0.16 -5.93 6.02
N GLY A 40 0.35 -7.12 6.59
CA GLY A 40 0.22 -7.34 8.04
C GLY A 40 1.18 -6.44 8.81
N ARG A 41 0.67 -5.70 9.79
CA ARG A 41 1.43 -4.66 10.48
C ARG A 41 2.16 -5.20 11.70
N CYS A 42 3.47 -5.04 11.67
CA CYS A 42 4.37 -5.19 12.81
C CYS A 42 4.35 -3.89 13.66
N PRO A 43 5.06 -3.85 14.81
CA PRO A 43 5.10 -2.67 15.67
C PRO A 43 5.84 -1.44 15.09
N ILE A 44 6.49 -1.53 13.93
CA ILE A 44 7.30 -0.44 13.37
C ILE A 44 6.54 0.89 13.19
N PRO A 45 5.25 0.94 12.80
CA PRO A 45 4.49 2.19 12.72
C PRO A 45 4.34 2.94 14.06
N ASN A 46 4.53 2.26 15.19
CA ASN A 46 4.47 2.84 16.54
C ASN A 46 5.72 3.65 16.90
N ILE A 47 6.77 3.61 16.07
CA ILE A 47 7.99 4.39 16.28
C ILE A 47 7.86 5.73 15.56
N ASP A 48 8.09 6.82 16.30
CA ASP A 48 8.20 8.15 15.73
C ASP A 48 9.50 8.30 14.95
N PRO A 49 9.46 8.61 13.64
CA PRO A 49 10.67 8.68 12.82
C PRO A 49 11.53 9.92 13.11
N THR A 50 11.00 10.92 13.81
CA THR A 50 11.72 12.15 14.18
C THR A 50 12.35 12.02 15.55
N THR A 51 11.63 11.43 16.52
CA THR A 51 12.06 11.38 17.93
C THR A 51 12.54 10.00 18.39
N ALA A 52 12.33 8.95 17.59
CA ALA A 52 12.55 7.54 17.93
C ALA A 52 11.71 7.00 19.11
N ASN A 53 10.77 7.79 19.64
CA ASN A 53 9.90 7.35 20.72
C ASN A 53 8.88 6.33 20.23
N ALA A 54 8.63 5.30 21.05
CA ALA A 54 7.63 4.27 20.79
C ALA A 54 6.30 4.59 21.49
N SER A 55 5.17 4.46 20.78
CA SER A 55 3.82 4.56 21.35
C SER A 55 2.84 3.65 20.60
N PRO A 56 1.99 2.87 21.29
CA PRO A 56 1.08 1.91 20.65
C PRO A 56 -0.08 2.55 19.90
N ALA A 57 -0.27 3.87 19.99
CA ALA A 57 -1.44 4.59 19.50
C ALA A 57 -1.82 4.27 18.03
N VAL A 58 -0.83 4.05 17.15
CA VAL A 58 -1.11 3.68 15.75
C VAL A 58 -1.71 2.28 15.66
N SER A 59 -1.10 1.29 16.33
CA SER A 59 -1.64 -0.06 16.41
C SER A 59 -3.01 -0.10 17.08
N ASP A 60 -3.20 0.61 18.20
CA ASP A 60 -4.46 0.64 18.95
C ASP A 60 -5.61 1.17 18.07
N MET A 61 -5.36 2.26 17.34
CA MET A 61 -6.35 2.81 16.40
C MET A 61 -6.64 1.84 15.26
N LEU A 62 -5.63 1.28 14.61
CA LEU A 62 -5.86 0.33 13.51
C LEU A 62 -6.57 -0.94 13.99
N GLN A 63 -6.35 -1.36 15.24
CA GLN A 63 -7.01 -2.54 15.80
C GLN A 63 -8.54 -2.38 15.85
N THR A 64 -9.07 -1.15 15.91
CA THR A 64 -10.51 -0.91 16.00
C THR A 64 -11.25 -1.16 14.68
N TYR A 65 -10.55 -1.14 13.53
CA TYR A 65 -11.23 -1.16 12.22
C TYR A 65 -10.47 -1.82 11.07
N ARG A 66 -9.21 -2.25 11.26
CA ARG A 66 -8.35 -2.84 10.23
C ARG A 66 -7.94 -4.29 10.49
N GLN A 67 -8.73 -5.02 11.27
CA GLN A 67 -8.55 -6.47 11.41
C GLN A 67 -8.98 -7.17 10.12
N ASP A 68 -8.09 -7.96 9.54
CA ASP A 68 -8.30 -8.59 8.24
C ASP A 68 -8.56 -10.10 8.38
N PRO A 69 -9.75 -10.60 8.01
CA PRO A 69 -10.07 -12.02 8.11
C PRO A 69 -9.17 -12.89 7.22
N ARG A 70 -8.66 -12.34 6.10
CA ARG A 70 -7.72 -13.04 5.20
C ARG A 70 -6.41 -13.39 5.92
N LEU A 71 -6.08 -12.66 6.99
CA LEU A 71 -4.88 -12.85 7.81
C LEU A 71 -5.22 -13.22 9.27
N LYS A 72 -6.28 -14.00 9.49
CA LYS A 72 -6.67 -14.49 10.84
C LYS A 72 -6.89 -13.35 11.86
N GLY A 73 -7.43 -12.23 11.41
CA GLY A 73 -7.70 -11.05 12.25
C GLY A 73 -6.49 -10.16 12.51
N ALA A 74 -5.34 -10.42 11.87
CA ALA A 74 -4.20 -9.52 11.95
C ALA A 74 -4.55 -8.13 11.41
N ILE A 75 -3.90 -7.10 11.96
CA ILE A 75 -4.07 -5.73 11.49
C ILE A 75 -3.37 -5.58 10.13
N THR A 76 -4.08 -5.07 9.13
CA THR A 76 -3.52 -4.78 7.80
C THR A 76 -3.70 -3.31 7.41
N PHE A 77 -2.70 -2.77 6.72
CA PHE A 77 -2.78 -1.43 6.16
C PHE A 77 -1.88 -1.38 4.93
N GLY A 78 -2.35 -0.95 3.76
CA GLY A 78 -1.57 -1.03 2.53
C GLY A 78 -1.37 -2.46 2.00
N MET A 79 -0.85 -2.53 0.77
CA MET A 79 -0.64 -3.78 0.04
C MET A 79 0.84 -4.01 -0.27
N ASN A 80 1.27 -5.28 -0.19
CA ASN A 80 2.48 -5.72 -0.86
C ASN A 80 2.17 -5.90 -2.35
N ALA A 81 3.11 -5.50 -3.20
CA ALA A 81 2.96 -5.57 -4.64
C ALA A 81 4.19 -6.18 -5.30
N ILE A 82 3.99 -6.71 -6.50
CA ILE A 82 5.06 -7.23 -7.36
C ILE A 82 5.09 -6.45 -8.67
N VAL A 83 6.26 -6.40 -9.32
CA VAL A 83 6.41 -5.86 -10.66
C VAL A 83 6.05 -6.97 -11.66
N ILE A 84 5.10 -6.68 -12.54
CA ILE A 84 4.69 -7.57 -13.63
C ILE A 84 5.44 -7.18 -14.92
N GLU A 85 5.54 -5.88 -15.20
CA GLU A 85 6.21 -5.32 -16.38
C GLU A 85 6.86 -3.96 -16.06
N GLY A 86 7.82 -3.54 -16.89
CA GLY A 86 8.47 -2.23 -16.78
C GLY A 86 9.82 -2.25 -16.04
N ASP A 87 10.57 -3.36 -16.13
CA ASP A 87 11.95 -3.39 -15.61
C ASP A 87 12.80 -2.28 -16.26
N GLY A 88 13.64 -1.63 -15.45
CA GLY A 88 14.43 -0.46 -15.86
C GLY A 88 13.64 0.85 -16.00
N GLN A 89 12.31 0.85 -15.85
CA GLN A 89 11.51 2.09 -15.88
C GLN A 89 11.63 2.85 -14.56
N VAL A 90 11.58 4.18 -14.65
CA VAL A 90 11.65 5.08 -13.49
C VAL A 90 10.27 5.65 -13.19
N LEU A 91 9.78 5.41 -11.96
CA LEU A 91 8.56 6.04 -11.47
C LEU A 91 8.82 7.45 -10.94
N ARG A 92 7.87 8.34 -11.14
CA ARG A 92 7.90 9.75 -10.71
C ARG A 92 6.58 10.13 -10.05
N VAL A 93 6.66 11.02 -9.07
CA VAL A 93 5.45 11.57 -8.42
C VAL A 93 4.63 12.35 -9.46
N GLY A 94 3.32 12.13 -9.44
CA GLY A 94 2.38 12.78 -10.36
C GLY A 94 2.05 11.98 -11.62
N GLN A 95 2.68 10.82 -11.84
CA GLN A 95 2.30 9.92 -12.92
C GLN A 95 0.86 9.41 -12.75
N LEU A 96 0.15 9.30 -13.88
CA LEU A 96 -1.18 8.75 -13.91
C LEU A 96 -1.13 7.24 -13.67
N VAL A 97 -2.01 6.77 -12.79
CA VAL A 97 -2.18 5.35 -12.48
C VAL A 97 -3.60 4.95 -12.89
N SER A 98 -3.71 3.91 -13.69
CA SER A 98 -4.99 3.26 -14.00
C SER A 98 -4.99 1.82 -13.49
N ALA A 99 -6.13 1.36 -13.00
CA ALA A 99 -6.31 -0.01 -12.53
C ALA A 99 -7.79 -0.35 -12.56
N ASP A 100 -8.10 -1.64 -12.76
CA ASP A 100 -9.43 -2.16 -12.55
C ASP A 100 -9.67 -2.42 -11.06
N TRP A 101 -10.89 -2.17 -10.59
CA TRP A 101 -11.29 -2.58 -9.26
C TRP A 101 -11.55 -4.08 -9.21
N LYS A 102 -10.99 -4.75 -8.21
CA LYS A 102 -11.28 -6.14 -7.86
C LYS A 102 -12.35 -6.15 -6.77
N PHE A 103 -13.53 -6.65 -7.13
CA PHE A 103 -14.60 -6.97 -6.19
C PHE A 103 -14.68 -8.51 -6.16
N GLU A 104 -14.49 -9.10 -4.98
CA GLU A 104 -14.77 -10.53 -4.74
C GLU A 104 -16.27 -10.75 -4.52
#